data_AF-A0A823A4M5-F1
#
_entry.id   AF-A0A823A4M5-F1
#
_cell.length_a   1.000
_cell.length_b   1.000
_cell.length_c   1.000
_cell.angle_alpha   90.00
_cell.angle_beta   90.00
_cell.angle_gamma   90.00
#
_symmetry.space_group_name_H-M   'P 1'
#
loop_
_entity.id
_entity.type
_entity.pdbx_description
1 polymer ?
#
loop_
_entity_poly.entity_id
_entity_poly.type
_entity_poly.pdbx_seq_one_letter_code
_entity_poly.pdbx_strand_id
1 'polypeptide(L)'
;MGDRDKQAGQQQLWKDRLHQPHRTRVVAYLMVTSAAAVIEILYLAYNGDKDVSWSEACSSYGRFCSRVKVALVLHALALLFFLVLSLISTYRVFSRYQPPYVASEDMEERRINH
;
A
#
# COMPACT_ATOMS: atom_id res chain seq x y z
N MET A 1 -41.35 4.19 -15.54
CA MET A 1 -40.47 5.36 -15.73
C MET A 1 -39.77 5.72 -14.41
N GLY A 2 -39.04 4.78 -13.81
CA GLY A 2 -38.41 4.98 -12.49
C GLY A 2 -37.17 4.12 -12.22
N ASP A 3 -36.75 3.29 -13.17
CA ASP A 3 -35.55 2.46 -13.06
C ASP A 3 -34.27 3.22 -13.49
N ARG A 4 -34.39 4.05 -14.53
CA ARG A 4 -33.30 4.93 -15.00
C ARG A 4 -32.87 5.97 -13.97
N ASP A 5 -33.82 6.50 -13.19
CA ASP A 5 -33.53 7.48 -12.13
C ASP A 5 -32.77 6.85 -10.96
N LYS A 6 -33.04 5.57 -10.65
CA LYS A 6 -32.27 4.81 -9.65
C LYS A 6 -30.83 4.57 -10.11
N GLN A 7 -30.63 4.21 -11.37
CA GLN A 7 -29.28 4.03 -11.92
C GLN A 7 -28.47 5.34 -11.95
N ALA A 8 -29.10 6.46 -12.31
CA ALA A 8 -28.45 7.77 -12.31
C ALA A 8 -28.03 8.19 -10.89
N GLY A 9 -28.90 8.02 -9.90
CA GLY A 9 -28.59 8.32 -8.49
C GLY A 9 -27.48 7.41 -7.94
N GLN A 10 -27.54 6.12 -8.26
CA GLN A 10 -26.52 5.16 -7.85
C GLN A 10 -25.16 5.49 -8.49
N GLN A 11 -25.10 5.79 -9.80
CA GLN A 11 -23.87 6.24 -10.47
C GLN A 11 -23.25 7.50 -9.85
N GLN A 12 -24.07 8.48 -9.45
CA GLN A 12 -23.59 9.70 -8.83
C GLN A 12 -23.00 9.42 -7.44
N LEU A 13 -23.66 8.58 -6.64
CA LEU A 13 -23.17 8.10 -5.34
C LEU A 13 -21.83 7.36 -5.43
N TRP A 14 -21.61 6.54 -6.47
CA TRP A 14 -20.31 5.91 -6.71
C TRP A 14 -19.25 6.92 -7.13
N LYS A 15 -19.59 7.91 -7.97
CA LYS A 15 -18.69 9.00 -8.35
C LYS A 15 -18.26 9.83 -7.15
N ASP A 16 -19.19 10.19 -6.26
CA ASP A 16 -18.92 10.95 -5.04
C ASP A 16 -18.10 10.11 -4.03
N ARG A 17 -18.36 8.80 -3.94
CA ARG A 17 -17.55 7.88 -3.12
C ARG A 17 -16.15 7.62 -3.69
N LEU A 18 -15.99 7.60 -5.02
CA LEU A 18 -14.69 7.60 -5.72
C LEU A 18 -13.95 8.93 -5.54
N HIS A 19 -14.69 10.04 -5.41
CA HIS A 19 -14.20 11.39 -5.12
C HIS A 19 -13.99 11.69 -3.64
N GLN A 20 -14.15 10.71 -2.74
CA GLN A 20 -13.81 10.84 -1.31
C GLN A 20 -12.49 10.11 -0.99
N PRO A 21 -11.32 10.62 -1.43
CA PRO A 21 -10.04 9.96 -1.25
C PRO A 21 -9.27 10.43 -0.02
N HIS A 22 -9.93 11.18 0.87
CA HIS A 22 -9.30 12.23 1.66
C HIS A 22 -8.29 11.73 2.71
N ARG A 23 -8.09 10.41 2.84
CA ARG A 23 -7.08 9.82 3.73
C ARG A 23 -5.94 9.13 3.00
N THR A 24 -6.19 8.42 1.90
CA THR A 24 -5.16 7.59 1.25
C THR A 24 -4.58 8.19 -0.01
N ARG A 25 -5.32 9.01 -0.78
CA ARG A 25 -4.71 9.63 -1.98
C ARG A 25 -3.58 10.58 -1.61
N VAL A 26 -3.77 11.41 -0.59
CA VAL A 26 -2.74 12.35 -0.13
C VAL A 26 -1.47 11.61 0.27
N VAL A 27 -1.61 10.53 1.04
CA VAL A 27 -0.47 9.69 1.46
C VAL A 27 0.21 9.03 0.26
N ALA A 28 -0.56 8.47 -0.68
CA ALA A 28 0.00 7.87 -1.89
C ALA A 28 0.79 8.88 -2.72
N TYR A 29 0.25 10.08 -2.94
CA TYR A 29 0.97 11.14 -3.65
C TYR A 29 2.24 11.57 -2.92
N LEU A 30 2.19 11.77 -1.60
CA LEU A 30 3.36 12.13 -0.80
C LEU A 30 4.45 11.06 -0.82
N MET A 31 4.06 9.78 -0.77
CA MET A 31 4.99 8.65 -0.88
C MET A 31 5.62 8.57 -2.28
N VAL A 32 4.83 8.78 -3.34
CA VAL A 32 5.32 8.77 -4.71
C VAL A 32 6.27 9.93 -4.99
N THR A 33 5.91 11.15 -4.57
CA THR A 33 6.78 12.33 -4.78
C THR A 33 8.05 12.26 -3.96
N SER A 34 7.98 11.79 -2.70
CA SER A 34 9.17 11.58 -1.88
C SER A 34 10.08 10.50 -2.47
N ALA A 35 9.53 9.37 -2.93
CA ALA A 35 10.31 8.33 -3.59
C ALA A 35 10.98 8.84 -4.87
N ALA A 36 10.25 9.59 -5.71
CA ALA A 36 10.81 10.20 -6.91
C ALA A 36 11.96 11.15 -6.55
N ALA A 37 11.79 12.04 -5.58
CA ALA A 37 12.85 12.94 -5.12
C ALA A 37 14.09 12.18 -4.61
N VAL A 38 13.90 11.11 -3.83
CA VAL A 38 15.02 10.27 -3.35
C VAL A 38 15.75 9.59 -4.50
N ILE A 39 15.02 9.09 -5.50
CA ILE A 39 15.61 8.44 -6.69
C ILE A 39 16.45 9.44 -7.49
N GLU A 40 15.93 10.65 -7.74
CA GLU A 40 16.68 11.71 -8.43
C GLU A 40 17.95 12.10 -7.67
N ILE A 41 17.85 12.30 -6.35
CA ILE A 41 19.01 12.62 -5.50
C ILE A 41 20.05 11.50 -5.54
N LEU A 42 19.61 10.24 -5.48
CA LEU A 42 20.49 9.08 -5.58
C LEU A 42 21.14 9.00 -6.96
N TYR A 43 20.36 9.21 -8.02
CA TYR A 43 20.85 9.16 -9.40
C TYR A 43 21.92 10.21 -9.64
N LEU A 44 21.69 11.46 -9.21
CA LEU A 44 22.69 12.52 -9.26
C LEU A 44 23.92 12.19 -8.42
N ALA A 45 23.73 11.63 -7.22
CA ALA A 45 24.84 11.33 -6.31
C ALA A 45 25.76 10.18 -6.80
N TYR A 46 25.20 9.24 -7.59
CA TYR A 46 25.90 8.07 -8.13
C TYR A 46 26.38 8.22 -9.57
N ASN A 47 25.68 8.95 -10.45
CA ASN A 47 26.10 9.08 -11.85
C ASN A 47 26.81 10.42 -12.12
N GLY A 48 26.51 11.46 -11.33
CA GLY A 48 27.01 12.81 -11.52
C GLY A 48 26.56 13.44 -12.85
N ASP A 49 26.54 14.77 -12.91
CA ASP A 49 26.35 15.49 -14.17
C ASP A 49 27.56 16.40 -14.40
N LYS A 50 28.30 16.11 -15.47
CA LYS A 50 29.61 16.68 -15.75
C LYS A 50 29.51 18.08 -16.37
N ASP A 51 28.37 18.41 -16.99
CA ASP A 51 28.12 19.70 -17.64
C ASP A 51 27.76 20.81 -16.65
N VAL A 52 27.29 20.46 -15.44
CA VAL A 52 27.03 21.41 -14.34
C VAL A 52 28.00 21.30 -13.15
N SER A 53 29.19 20.72 -13.34
CA SER A 53 30.23 20.59 -12.31
C SER A 53 29.81 19.82 -11.04
N TRP A 54 28.86 18.88 -11.13
CA TRP A 54 28.49 18.02 -10.00
C TRP A 54 29.18 16.65 -10.13
N SER A 55 30.33 16.48 -9.47
CA SER A 55 31.03 15.20 -9.34
C SER A 55 30.27 14.26 -8.39
N GLU A 56 30.37 12.93 -8.60
CA GLU A 56 29.74 11.91 -7.76
C GLU A 56 29.91 12.23 -6.27
N ALA A 57 28.82 12.68 -5.62
CA ALA A 57 28.85 13.04 -4.22
C ALA A 57 29.22 11.82 -3.35
N CYS A 58 28.88 10.59 -3.77
CA CYS A 58 29.32 9.39 -3.05
C CYS A 58 30.82 9.10 -3.18
N SER A 59 31.47 9.49 -4.28
CA SER A 59 32.92 9.37 -4.45
C SER A 59 33.65 10.42 -3.60
N SER A 60 33.13 11.65 -3.56
CA SER A 60 33.75 12.76 -2.81
C SER A 60 33.42 12.78 -1.30
N TYR A 61 32.27 12.25 -0.87
CA TYR A 61 31.76 12.28 0.51
C TYR A 61 31.33 10.90 1.02
N GLY A 62 32.13 9.85 0.77
CA GLY A 62 31.80 8.45 1.07
C GLY A 62 31.27 8.17 2.50
N ARG A 63 31.62 8.99 3.50
CA ARG A 63 31.08 8.88 4.87
C ARG A 63 29.59 9.20 4.97
N PHE A 64 29.09 10.17 4.22
CA PHE A 64 27.68 10.55 4.19
C PHE A 64 26.85 9.53 3.41
N CYS A 65 27.34 9.08 2.25
CA CYS A 65 26.67 8.02 1.49
C CYS A 65 26.59 6.70 2.25
N SER A 66 27.64 6.34 3.01
CA SER A 66 27.60 5.19 3.89
C SER A 66 26.47 5.30 4.94
N ARG A 67 26.28 6.47 5.55
CA ARG A 67 25.18 6.71 6.51
C ARG A 67 23.80 6.67 5.87
N VAL A 68 23.62 7.28 4.69
CA VAL A 68 22.34 7.23 3.94
C VAL A 68 22.00 5.79 3.54
N LYS A 69 22.98 5.02 3.08
CA LYS A 69 22.80 3.59 2.77
C LYS A 69 22.34 2.80 4.00
N VAL A 70 22.96 3.04 5.16
CA VAL A 70 22.55 2.40 6.42
C VAL A 70 21.12 2.79 6.81
N ALA A 71 20.76 4.07 6.68
CA ALA A 71 19.41 4.55 6.95
C ALA A 71 18.36 3.88 6.04
N LEU A 72 18.66 3.72 4.74
CA LEU A 72 17.79 3.01 3.79
C LEU A 72 17.61 1.54 4.16
N VAL A 73 18.69 0.84 4.55
CA VAL A 73 18.63 -0.55 5.01
C VAL A 73 17.76 -0.68 6.27
N LEU A 74 17.95 0.22 7.24
CA LEU A 74 17.13 0.23 8.46
C LEU A 74 15.66 0.52 8.16
N HIS A 75 15.36 1.44 7.23
CA HIS A 75 13.99 1.69 6.77
C HIS A 75 13.38 0.47 6.09
N ALA A 76 14.11 -0.23 5.22
CA ALA A 76 13.64 -1.45 4.58
C ALA A 76 13.32 -2.55 5.61
N LEU A 77 14.19 -2.73 6.62
CA LEU A 77 13.94 -3.66 7.72
C LEU A 77 12.70 -3.26 8.53
N ALA A 78 12.55 -1.98 8.88
CA ALA A 78 11.38 -1.48 9.61
C ALA A 78 10.08 -1.71 8.84
N LEU A 79 10.07 -1.43 7.54
CA LEU A 79 8.92 -1.69 6.66
C LEU A 79 8.60 -3.19 6.57
N LEU A 80 9.62 -4.04 6.46
CA LEU A 80 9.44 -5.49 6.42
C LEU A 80 8.79 -6.00 7.72
N PHE A 81 9.30 -5.60 8.89
CA PHE A 81 8.70 -5.96 10.17
C PHE A 81 7.27 -5.44 10.30
N PHE A 82 7.02 -4.20 9.89
CA PHE A 82 5.68 -3.62 9.90
C PHE A 82 4.69 -4.42 9.04
N LEU A 83 5.08 -4.83 7.83
CA LEU A 83 4.26 -5.65 6.94
C LEU A 83 3.97 -7.02 7.56
N VAL A 84 4.97 -7.69 8.13
CA VAL A 84 4.80 -8.98 8.81
C VAL A 84 3.81 -8.85 9.98
N LEU A 85 3.98 -7.84 10.84
CA LEU A 85 3.07 -7.59 11.96
C LEU A 85 1.65 -7.25 11.50
N SER A 86 1.52 -6.45 10.44
CA SER A 86 0.22 -6.11 9.83
C SER A 86 -0.48 -7.36 9.28
N LEU A 87 0.25 -8.22 8.57
CA LEU A 87 -0.27 -9.49 8.06
C LEU A 87 -0.68 -10.43 9.18
N ILE A 88 0.15 -10.62 10.21
CA ILE A 88 -0.20 -11.47 11.36
C ILE A 88 -1.46 -10.93 12.05
N SER A 89 -1.53 -9.61 12.26
CA SER A 89 -2.68 -8.98 12.91
C SER A 89 -3.97 -9.20 12.12
N THR A 90 -3.93 -8.89 10.83
CA THR A 90 -5.09 -9.08 9.94
C THR A 90 -5.47 -10.55 9.82
N TYR A 91 -4.50 -11.45 9.64
CA TYR A 91 -4.73 -12.90 9.60
C TYR A 91 -5.38 -13.42 10.88
N ARG A 92 -4.89 -12.98 12.06
CA ARG A 92 -5.52 -13.34 13.34
C ARG A 92 -6.94 -12.84 13.43
N VAL A 93 -7.22 -11.61 13.00
CA VAL A 93 -8.57 -11.05 12.97
C VAL A 93 -9.45 -11.88 12.03
N PHE A 94 -9.02 -12.13 10.80
CA PHE A 94 -9.78 -12.90 9.83
C PHE A 94 -9.99 -14.37 10.24
N SER A 95 -9.00 -15.01 10.87
CA SER A 95 -9.15 -16.37 11.41
C SER A 95 -10.19 -16.45 12.54
N ARG A 96 -10.42 -15.37 13.29
CA ARG A 96 -11.52 -15.30 14.27
C ARG A 96 -12.87 -15.08 13.61
N TYR A 97 -12.90 -14.59 12.38
CA TYR A 97 -14.06 -14.52 11.50
C TYR A 97 -14.16 -15.78 10.62
N GLN A 98 -13.82 -16.96 11.13
CA GLN A 98 -14.20 -18.21 10.47
C GLN A 98 -15.73 -18.32 10.59
N PRO A 99 -16.53 -18.13 9.50
CA PRO A 99 -17.94 -18.48 9.55
C PRO A 99 -18.02 -19.97 9.90
N PRO A 100 -19.02 -20.43 10.66
CA PRO A 100 -19.19 -21.85 10.90
C PRO A 100 -19.18 -22.54 9.54
N TYR A 101 -18.20 -23.42 9.32
CA TYR A 101 -18.26 -24.40 8.26
C TYR A 101 -19.59 -25.12 8.45
N VAL A 102 -20.53 -24.87 7.55
CA VAL A 102 -21.80 -25.58 7.46
C VAL A 102 -21.49 -27.03 7.11
N ALA A 103 -21.02 -27.80 8.09
CA ALA A 103 -21.33 -29.22 8.18
C ALA A 103 -22.37 -29.40 9.24
N SER A 104 -23.64 -29.26 8.85
CA SER A 104 -24.69 -29.95 9.59
C SER A 104 -26.06 -29.99 8.92
N GLU A 105 -26.39 -29.24 7.86
CA GLU A 105 -27.78 -29.25 7.36
C GLU A 105 -28.04 -30.07 6.08
N ASP A 106 -27.10 -30.91 5.65
CA ASP A 106 -27.42 -32.04 4.74
C ASP A 106 -28.09 -33.22 5.50
N MET A 107 -28.19 -33.14 6.83
CA MET A 107 -28.85 -34.15 7.68
C MET A 107 -30.30 -33.79 8.03
N GLU A 108 -30.67 -32.51 8.05
CA GLU A 108 -32.04 -32.07 8.34
C GLU A 108 -32.97 -32.37 7.13
N GLU A 109 -32.49 -32.16 5.90
CA GLU A 109 -33.24 -32.49 4.67
C GLU A 109 -33.48 -34.01 4.52
N ARG A 110 -32.55 -34.85 5.00
CA ARG A 110 -32.71 -36.32 4.99
C ARG A 110 -33.72 -36.80 6.04
N ARG A 111 -33.94 -36.07 7.13
CA ARG A 111 -34.95 -36.40 8.15
C ARG A 111 -36.35 -35.98 7.75
N ILE A 112 -36.49 -34.97 6.88
CA ILE A 112 -37.79 -34.47 6.40
C ILE A 112 -38.35 -35.35 5.26
N ASN A 113 -37.47 -36.04 4.51
CA ASN A 113 -37.84 -36.88 3.37
C ASN A 113 -38.01 -38.38 3.70
N HIS A 114 -38.12 -38.76 4.99
CA HIS A 114 -38.41 -40.13 5.44
C HIS A 114 -39.38 -40.09 6.63
#